data_AF-A0A7S2XQR5-F1
#
_entry.id   AF-A0A7S2XQR5-F1
#
_cell.length_a   1.000
_cell.length_b   1.000
_cell.length_c   1.000
_cell.angle_alpha   90.00
_cell.angle_beta   90.00
_cell.angle_gamma   90.00
#
_symmetry.space_group_name_H-M   'P 1'
#
loop_
_entity.id
_entity.type
_entity.pdbx_description
1 polymer ?
#
loop_
_entity_poly.entity_id
_entity_poly.type
_entity_poly.pdbx_seq_one_letter_code
_entity_poly.pdbx_strand_id
1 'polypeptide(L)'
;GEKLRKAKLFPCVALKIPRGGGTKSGNLLFGGCKVGQEESDFFAHCVCTQLTERVSRVIKPLIRKFWEYSDYPLSLGVSDFCSHTKDGRKIPVEEVVFPFALILMPVTKLDIDETDPGRTFHSYMKDLHSIPSGTHLYDLYACPNPESVSDASKLQRIGRVTTTSEMIPSRRDDGLFFRHQMKEE
;
A
#
# COMPACT_ATOMS: atom_id res chain seq x y z
N GLY A 1 -1.67 21.46 10.39
CA GLY A 1 -3.11 21.64 10.13
C GLY A 1 -3.37 21.91 8.66
N GLU A 2 -2.58 22.78 8.04
CA GLU A 2 -2.74 23.22 6.66
C GLU A 2 -2.68 22.11 5.61
N LYS A 3 -1.68 21.20 5.67
CA LYS A 3 -1.60 20.05 4.74
C LYS A 3 -2.86 19.18 4.71
N LEU A 4 -3.49 18.95 5.87
CA LEU A 4 -4.75 18.21 5.96
C LEU A 4 -5.94 18.95 5.36
N ARG A 5 -5.93 20.28 5.37
CA ARG A 5 -6.98 21.08 4.73
C ARG A 5 -6.84 21.08 3.21
N LYS A 6 -5.62 20.90 2.71
CA LYS A 6 -5.30 20.83 1.28
C LYS A 6 -5.33 19.40 0.73
N ALA A 7 -5.44 18.40 1.61
CA ALA A 7 -5.48 17.00 1.23
C ALA A 7 -6.70 16.70 0.36
N LYS A 8 -6.44 16.25 -0.87
CA LYS A 8 -7.46 15.79 -1.82
C LYS A 8 -7.63 14.28 -1.76
N LEU A 9 -6.53 13.54 -1.57
CA LEU A 9 -6.51 12.07 -1.57
C LEU A 9 -5.69 11.49 -0.41
N PHE A 10 -6.03 10.26 -0.04
CA PHE A 10 -5.27 9.39 0.85
C PHE A 10 -5.05 8.03 0.15
N PRO A 11 -4.00 7.89 -0.65
CA PRO A 11 -3.77 6.65 -1.38
C PRO A 11 -3.49 5.49 -0.44
N CYS A 12 -4.19 4.39 -0.68
CA CYS A 12 -3.93 3.10 -0.06
C CYS A 12 -3.94 2.03 -1.15
N VAL A 13 -2.95 1.14 -1.12
CA VAL A 13 -2.84 0.02 -2.06
C VAL A 13 -2.86 -1.27 -1.26
N ALA A 14 -3.73 -2.21 -1.64
CA ALA A 14 -3.75 -3.55 -1.08
C ALA A 14 -3.32 -4.56 -2.16
N LEU A 15 -2.32 -5.38 -1.86
CA LEU A 15 -1.88 -6.47 -2.72
C LEU A 15 -2.24 -7.80 -2.07
N LYS A 16 -2.98 -8.63 -2.81
CA LYS A 16 -3.26 -10.02 -2.45
C LYS A 16 -2.41 -10.93 -3.32
N ILE A 17 -1.52 -11.70 -2.69
CA ILE A 17 -0.53 -12.54 -3.37
C ILE A 17 -0.88 -14.00 -3.07
N PRO A 18 -1.43 -14.75 -4.04
CA PRO A 18 -1.71 -16.17 -3.88
C PRO A 18 -0.43 -16.96 -3.59
N ARG A 19 -0.56 -18.00 -2.76
CA ARG A 19 0.50 -18.97 -2.49
C ARG A 19 0.04 -20.36 -2.94
N GLY A 20 0.98 -21.21 -3.33
CA GLY A 20 0.70 -22.61 -3.66
C GLY A 20 0.31 -23.46 -2.45
N GLY A 21 0.03 -24.75 -2.70
CA GLY A 21 -0.10 -25.74 -1.63
C GLY A 21 -1.31 -25.58 -0.69
N GLY A 22 -2.33 -24.81 -1.09
CA GLY A 22 -3.50 -24.53 -0.23
C GLY A 22 -3.22 -23.54 0.91
N THR A 23 -2.04 -22.93 0.92
CA THR A 23 -1.65 -21.93 1.92
C THR A 23 -2.40 -20.62 1.69
N LYS A 24 -2.73 -19.92 2.79
CA LYS A 24 -3.37 -18.61 2.74
C LYS A 24 -2.52 -17.61 1.95
N SER A 25 -3.19 -16.74 1.18
CA SER A 25 -2.53 -15.67 0.44
C SER A 25 -1.75 -14.74 1.37
N GLY A 26 -0.60 -14.27 0.91
CA GLY A 26 0.10 -13.15 1.54
C GLY A 26 -0.62 -11.86 1.19
N ASN A 27 -1.12 -11.14 2.18
CA ASN A 27 -1.83 -9.88 1.98
C ASN A 27 -0.95 -8.74 2.49
N LEU A 28 -0.72 -7.74 1.64
CA LEU A 28 0.06 -6.56 1.98
C LEU A 28 -0.82 -5.33 1.81
N LEU A 29 -0.70 -4.39 2.73
CA LEU A 29 -1.33 -3.09 2.66
C LEU A 29 -0.24 -2.02 2.66
N PHE A 30 -0.44 -0.98 1.87
CA PHE A 30 0.48 0.14 1.71
C PHE A 30 -0.33 1.42 1.88
N GLY A 31 0.20 2.36 2.65
CA GLY A 31 -0.39 3.67 2.84
C GLY A 31 0.49 4.78 2.29
N GLY A 32 -0.12 5.82 1.76
CA GLY A 32 0.53 7.08 1.44
C GLY A 32 0.72 7.97 2.67
N CYS A 33 0.96 9.26 2.42
CA CYS A 33 1.12 10.23 3.49
C CYS A 33 -0.13 10.31 4.39
N LYS A 34 0.05 10.16 5.71
CA LYS A 34 -1.07 10.20 6.69
C LYS A 34 -1.81 11.53 6.78
N VAL A 35 -1.22 12.61 6.27
CA VAL A 35 -1.89 13.92 6.16
C VAL A 35 -2.52 14.14 4.79
N GLY A 36 -2.57 13.09 3.96
CA GLY A 36 -3.03 13.11 2.60
C GLY A 36 -2.00 13.73 1.65
N GLN A 37 -2.39 13.85 0.40
CA GLN A 37 -1.65 14.54 -0.65
C GLN A 37 -2.51 15.63 -1.28
N GLU A 38 -1.87 16.69 -1.78
CA GLU A 38 -2.55 17.84 -2.39
C GLU A 38 -2.87 17.57 -3.87
N GLU A 39 -2.14 16.64 -4.48
CA GLU A 39 -2.32 16.17 -5.84
C GLU A 39 -3.52 15.23 -5.93
N SER A 40 -4.25 15.35 -7.04
CA SER A 40 -5.39 14.51 -7.34
C SER A 40 -5.02 13.28 -8.17
N ASP A 41 -3.74 13.12 -8.53
CA ASP A 41 -3.19 11.91 -9.12
C ASP A 41 -2.87 10.86 -8.04
N PHE A 42 -3.52 9.70 -8.10
CA PHE A 42 -3.30 8.59 -7.16
C PHE A 42 -1.84 8.11 -7.12
N PHE A 43 -1.12 8.23 -8.24
CA PHE A 43 0.27 7.80 -8.38
C PHE A 43 1.27 8.95 -8.16
N ALA A 44 0.85 10.09 -7.60
CA ALA A 44 1.74 11.22 -7.37
C ALA A 44 2.88 10.92 -6.36
N HIS A 45 2.61 10.06 -5.37
CA HIS A 45 3.55 9.77 -4.28
C HIS A 45 3.68 8.27 -4.02
N CYS A 46 4.81 7.88 -3.43
CA CYS A 46 5.01 6.51 -2.98
C CYS A 46 4.06 6.13 -1.85
N VAL A 47 3.77 4.82 -1.76
CA VAL A 47 3.06 4.21 -0.64
C VAL A 47 3.94 3.15 0.00
N CYS A 48 3.84 2.94 1.31
CA CYS A 48 4.69 2.01 2.04
C CYS A 48 3.94 1.23 3.13
N THR A 49 4.51 0.11 3.56
CA THR A 49 3.95 -0.72 4.66
C THR A 49 4.17 -0.09 6.04
N GLN A 50 5.07 0.89 6.14
CA GLN A 50 5.47 1.49 7.40
C GLN A 50 5.19 3.00 7.42
N LEU A 51 4.12 3.38 8.09
CA LEU A 51 3.75 4.77 8.28
C LEU A 51 4.35 5.29 9.59
N THR A 52 4.79 6.55 9.60
CA THR A 52 5.33 7.14 10.84
C THR A 52 4.27 7.16 11.96
N GLU A 53 4.64 7.28 13.22
CA GLU A 53 3.65 7.26 14.32
C GLU A 53 2.97 8.61 14.54
N ARG A 54 3.60 9.70 14.09
CA ARG A 54 3.11 11.07 14.31
C ARG A 54 1.87 11.34 13.46
N VAL A 55 0.71 11.30 14.09
CA VAL A 55 -0.58 11.57 13.46
C VAL A 55 -1.08 12.95 13.86
N SER A 56 -1.78 13.63 12.95
CA SER A 56 -2.39 14.90 13.31
C SER A 56 -3.48 14.68 14.37
N ARG A 57 -3.77 15.71 15.18
CA ARG A 57 -4.88 15.65 16.14
C ARG A 57 -6.25 15.45 15.47
N VAL A 58 -6.39 15.81 14.19
CA VAL A 58 -7.66 15.72 13.44
C VAL A 58 -7.98 14.26 13.09
N ILE A 59 -6.98 13.46 12.75
CA ILE A 59 -7.16 12.05 12.37
C ILE A 59 -7.08 11.08 13.57
N LYS A 60 -6.78 11.60 14.77
CA LYS A 60 -6.69 10.78 16.00
C LYS A 60 -7.92 9.91 16.28
N PRO A 61 -9.17 10.37 16.12
CA PRO A 61 -10.35 9.54 16.39
C PRO A 61 -10.44 8.32 15.46
N LEU A 62 -10.18 8.52 14.16
CA LEU A 62 -10.16 7.43 13.18
C LEU A 62 -9.04 6.43 13.51
N ILE A 63 -7.87 6.94 13.86
CA ILE A 63 -6.71 6.10 14.19
C ILE A 63 -6.91 5.35 15.51
N ARG A 64 -7.56 5.95 16.51
CA ARG A 64 -7.94 5.26 17.76
C ARG A 64 -8.75 3.99 17.49
N LYS A 65 -9.63 4.00 16.50
CA LYS A 65 -10.37 2.80 16.10
C LYS A 65 -9.46 1.72 15.53
N PHE A 66 -8.37 2.06 14.84
CA PHE A 66 -7.38 1.08 14.40
C PHE A 66 -6.53 0.54 15.57
N TRP A 67 -6.28 1.34 16.61
CA TRP A 67 -5.63 0.87 17.84
C TRP A 67 -6.46 -0.16 18.63
N GLU A 68 -7.78 -0.23 18.41
CA GLU A 68 -8.61 -1.30 18.99
C GLU A 68 -8.29 -2.68 18.39
N TYR A 69 -7.60 -2.74 17.23
CA TYR A 69 -7.31 -3.96 16.50
C TYR A 69 -5.81 -4.31 16.42
N SER A 70 -4.90 -3.44 16.86
CA SER A 70 -3.46 -3.72 16.97
C SER A 70 -2.74 -2.65 17.80
N ASP A 71 -1.67 -3.06 18.48
CA ASP A 71 -0.74 -2.16 19.19
C ASP A 71 0.19 -1.40 18.21
N TYR A 72 0.12 -1.69 16.91
CA TYR A 72 0.93 -1.01 15.89
C TYR A 72 0.13 -0.74 14.60
N PRO A 73 -0.97 0.03 14.64
CA PRO A 73 -1.89 0.19 13.51
C PRO A 73 -1.29 0.94 12.30
N LEU A 74 -0.10 1.53 12.47
CA LEU A 74 0.62 2.27 11.43
C LEU A 74 1.81 1.47 10.87
N SER A 75 2.02 0.25 11.37
CA SER A 75 3.07 -0.64 10.93
C SER A 75 2.46 -1.96 10.48
N LEU A 76 2.56 -2.23 9.18
CA LEU A 76 2.02 -3.45 8.60
C LEU A 76 3.15 -4.47 8.51
N GLY A 77 3.03 -5.54 9.30
CA GLY A 77 4.04 -6.58 9.40
C GLY A 77 4.24 -7.31 8.07
N VAL A 78 5.50 -7.44 7.64
CA VAL A 78 5.89 -8.19 6.43
C VAL A 78 6.51 -9.55 6.76
N SER A 79 6.69 -9.88 8.03
CA SER A 79 7.31 -11.12 8.49
C SER A 79 6.49 -12.36 8.12
N ASP A 80 5.16 -12.36 8.30
CA ASP A 80 4.31 -13.47 7.85
C ASP A 80 4.33 -13.60 6.32
N PHE A 81 4.42 -12.46 5.61
CA PHE A 81 4.55 -12.48 4.16
C PHE A 81 5.80 -13.27 3.74
N CYS A 82 6.93 -12.99 4.39
CA CYS A 82 8.24 -13.60 4.17
C CYS A 82 8.41 -15.01 4.77
N SER A 83 7.52 -15.46 5.66
CA SER A 83 7.63 -16.77 6.32
C SER A 83 7.18 -17.95 5.44
N HIS A 84 6.75 -17.68 4.21
CA HIS A 84 6.29 -18.71 3.28
C HIS A 84 6.93 -18.53 1.89
N THR A 85 7.25 -19.66 1.25
CA THR A 85 7.66 -19.66 -0.16
C THR A 85 6.46 -19.44 -1.09
N LYS A 86 6.74 -19.18 -2.37
CA LYS A 86 5.70 -19.08 -3.42
C LYS A 86 4.77 -20.30 -3.49
N ASP A 87 5.31 -21.48 -3.16
CA ASP A 87 4.58 -22.76 -3.20
C ASP A 87 3.81 -23.02 -1.91
N GLY A 88 3.80 -22.06 -0.98
CA GLY A 88 3.07 -22.13 0.29
C GLY A 88 3.79 -22.88 1.41
N ARG A 89 5.05 -23.30 1.21
CA ARG A 89 5.85 -23.97 2.24
C ARG A 89 6.32 -22.96 3.28
N LYS A 90 6.13 -23.27 4.56
CA LYS A 90 6.65 -22.45 5.66
C LYS A 90 8.18 -22.55 5.75
N ILE A 91 8.83 -21.40 5.91
CA ILE A 91 10.27 -21.26 6.11
C ILE A 91 10.55 -21.36 7.64
N PRO A 92 11.60 -22.08 8.07
CA PRO A 92 12.02 -22.11 9.48
C PRO A 92 12.26 -20.70 10.03
N VAL A 93 11.90 -20.44 11.28
CA VAL A 93 11.87 -19.07 11.86
C VAL A 93 13.25 -18.42 11.80
N GLU A 94 14.29 -19.19 12.04
CA GLU A 94 15.71 -18.83 11.99
C GLU A 94 16.20 -18.44 10.58
N GLU A 95 15.49 -18.85 9.53
CA GLU A 95 15.81 -18.55 8.13
C GLU A 95 14.95 -17.41 7.55
N VAL A 96 13.93 -16.93 8.27
CA VAL A 96 13.05 -15.87 7.77
C VAL A 96 13.79 -14.54 7.74
N VAL A 97 14.09 -14.08 6.53
CA VAL A 97 14.59 -12.73 6.28
C VAL A 97 13.47 -11.86 5.74
N PHE A 98 13.20 -10.73 6.39
CA PHE A 98 12.18 -9.78 5.99
C PHE A 98 12.70 -8.34 6.06
N PRO A 99 12.29 -7.45 5.14
CA PRO A 99 12.69 -6.06 5.19
C PRO A 99 11.94 -5.30 6.30
N PHE A 100 12.48 -4.17 6.74
CA PHE A 100 11.79 -3.27 7.66
C PHE A 100 10.52 -2.67 7.03
N ALA A 101 10.60 -2.29 5.75
CA ALA A 101 9.45 -1.76 5.02
C ALA A 101 9.51 -2.13 3.53
N LEU A 102 8.34 -2.27 2.93
CA LEU A 102 8.17 -2.32 1.48
C LEU A 102 7.62 -0.99 0.98
N ILE A 103 8.11 -0.54 -0.17
CA ILE A 103 7.78 0.76 -0.76
C ILE A 103 7.38 0.52 -2.22
N LEU A 104 6.19 0.98 -2.59
CA LEU A 104 5.75 1.07 -3.97
C LEU A 104 6.03 2.48 -4.47
N MET A 105 7.05 2.61 -5.31
CA MET A 105 7.43 3.85 -5.97
C MET A 105 6.67 3.96 -7.30
N PRO A 106 5.77 4.93 -7.48
CA PRO A 106 5.03 5.07 -8.72
C PRO A 106 5.96 5.41 -9.86
N VAL A 107 5.73 4.77 -11.00
CA VAL A 107 6.38 5.08 -12.29
C VAL A 107 5.36 5.53 -13.34
N THR A 108 4.07 5.27 -13.10
CA THR A 108 2.95 5.81 -13.86
C THR A 108 2.54 7.17 -13.30
N LYS A 109 2.03 8.04 -14.17
CA LYS A 109 1.37 9.28 -13.81
C LYS A 109 0.03 9.35 -14.54
N LEU A 110 -1.01 9.81 -13.86
CA LEU A 110 -2.30 10.08 -14.51
C LEU A 110 -2.30 11.50 -15.06
N ASP A 111 -2.85 11.66 -16.27
CA ASP A 111 -3.10 12.98 -16.84
C ASP A 111 -4.39 13.52 -16.23
N ILE A 112 -4.23 14.33 -15.18
CA ILE A 112 -5.32 14.83 -14.36
C ILE A 112 -5.45 16.33 -14.57
N ASP A 113 -6.67 16.77 -14.87
CA ASP A 113 -7.02 18.18 -14.77
C ASP A 113 -7.15 18.60 -13.31
N GLU A 114 -6.09 19.18 -12.76
CA GLU A 114 -6.04 19.71 -11.39
C GLU A 114 -6.88 20.98 -11.20
N THR A 115 -7.38 21.58 -12.29
CA THR A 115 -8.15 22.83 -12.26
C THR A 115 -9.65 22.61 -12.11
N ASP A 116 -10.15 21.38 -12.27
CA ASP A 116 -11.56 21.05 -12.07
C ASP A 116 -11.94 21.04 -10.58
N PRO A 117 -12.67 22.06 -10.07
CA PRO A 117 -13.06 22.13 -8.68
C PRO A 117 -14.22 21.17 -8.34
N GLY A 118 -14.84 20.57 -9.36
CA GLY A 118 -16.00 19.67 -9.25
C GLY A 118 -15.65 18.19 -9.38
N ARG A 119 -14.36 17.82 -9.32
CA ARG A 119 -13.93 16.44 -9.53
C ARG A 119 -14.67 15.48 -8.60
N THR A 120 -15.37 14.53 -9.20
CA THR A 120 -16.21 13.57 -8.48
C THR A 120 -15.47 12.26 -8.26
N PHE A 121 -15.96 11.43 -7.35
CA PHE A 121 -15.49 10.05 -7.23
C PHE A 121 -15.63 9.27 -8.55
N HIS A 122 -16.64 9.59 -9.37
CA HIS A 122 -16.84 8.95 -10.66
C HIS A 122 -15.73 9.28 -11.67
N SER A 123 -15.31 10.55 -11.77
CA SER A 123 -14.19 10.91 -12.65
C SER A 123 -12.87 10.30 -12.16
N TYR A 124 -12.64 10.27 -10.85
CA TYR A 124 -11.50 9.55 -10.27
C TYR A 124 -11.47 8.07 -10.68
N MET A 125 -12.60 7.37 -10.57
CA MET A 125 -12.69 5.96 -10.99
C MET A 125 -12.46 5.81 -12.50
N LYS A 126 -13.00 6.73 -13.31
CA LYS A 126 -12.77 6.73 -14.76
C LYS A 126 -11.29 6.84 -15.11
N ASP A 127 -10.54 7.68 -14.39
CA ASP A 127 -9.10 7.85 -14.63
C ASP A 127 -8.33 6.56 -14.28
N LEU A 128 -8.69 5.87 -13.20
CA LEU A 128 -8.11 4.55 -12.90
C LEU A 128 -8.48 3.48 -13.95
N HIS A 129 -9.71 3.50 -14.45
CA HIS A 129 -10.15 2.60 -15.53
C HIS A 129 -9.47 2.89 -16.87
N SER A 130 -8.99 4.12 -17.08
CA SER A 130 -8.28 4.49 -18.31
C SER A 130 -6.89 3.87 -18.43
N ILE A 131 -6.35 3.30 -17.35
CA ILE A 131 -5.02 2.68 -17.32
C ILE A 131 -5.02 1.41 -18.20
N PRO A 132 -4.23 1.36 -19.28
CA PRO A 132 -4.18 0.19 -20.14
C PRO A 132 -3.61 -1.04 -19.44
N SER A 133 -3.97 -2.23 -19.95
CA SER A 133 -3.22 -3.45 -19.63
C SER A 133 -1.77 -3.34 -20.12
N GLY A 134 -0.83 -3.94 -19.37
CA GLY A 134 0.61 -3.84 -19.63
C GLY A 134 1.27 -2.60 -19.05
N THR A 135 0.51 -1.70 -18.41
CA THR A 135 1.05 -0.49 -17.76
C THR A 135 1.87 -0.86 -16.54
N HIS A 136 3.12 -0.40 -16.50
CA HIS A 136 3.99 -0.51 -15.34
C HIS A 136 3.59 0.57 -14.32
N LEU A 137 3.01 0.15 -13.19
CA LEU A 137 2.47 1.08 -12.18
C LEU A 137 3.51 1.50 -11.16
N TYR A 138 4.21 0.52 -10.58
CA TYR A 138 5.11 0.74 -9.45
C TYR A 138 6.40 -0.06 -9.61
N ASP A 139 7.51 0.54 -9.17
CA ASP A 139 8.68 -0.19 -8.74
C ASP A 139 8.58 -0.54 -7.25
N LEU A 140 8.86 -1.80 -6.92
CA LEU A 140 8.82 -2.29 -5.54
C LEU A 140 10.23 -2.28 -4.96
N TYR A 141 10.39 -1.58 -3.84
CA TYR A 141 11.62 -1.46 -3.09
C TYR A 141 11.50 -2.06 -1.68
N ALA A 142 12.60 -2.61 -1.19
CA ALA A 142 12.79 -3.06 0.18
C ALA A 142 13.70 -2.08 0.93
N CYS A 143 13.25 -1.64 2.09
CA CYS A 143 14.06 -0.92 3.07
C CYS A 143 14.57 -1.93 4.09
N PRO A 144 15.90 -2.16 4.21
CA PRO A 144 16.43 -3.25 5.02
C PRO A 144 16.28 -2.99 6.54
N ASN A 145 16.40 -1.73 6.98
CA ASN A 145 16.38 -1.35 8.39
C ASN A 145 15.88 0.09 8.58
N PRO A 146 15.46 0.48 9.80
CA PRO A 146 14.97 1.84 10.10
C PRO A 146 15.97 2.95 9.75
N GLU A 147 17.27 2.70 9.90
CA GLU A 147 18.34 3.67 9.64
C GLU A 147 18.49 3.99 8.15
N SER A 148 17.94 3.15 7.28
CA SER A 148 17.97 3.32 5.82
C SER A 148 16.78 4.13 5.28
N VAL A 149 15.79 4.48 6.11
CA VAL A 149 14.57 5.16 5.67
C VAL A 149 14.85 6.54 5.07
N SER A 150 15.86 7.26 5.59
CA SER A 150 16.23 8.61 5.11
C SER A 150 17.16 8.59 3.90
N ASP A 151 17.65 7.43 3.48
CA ASP A 151 18.68 7.30 2.45
C ASP A 151 18.18 6.43 1.30
N ALA A 152 17.76 7.10 0.22
CA ALA A 152 17.24 6.42 -0.96
C ALA A 152 18.26 5.47 -1.62
N SER A 153 19.56 5.69 -1.44
CA SER A 153 20.61 4.84 -2.02
C SER A 153 20.67 3.44 -1.39
N LYS A 154 20.11 3.29 -0.18
CA LYS A 154 20.05 2.03 0.55
C LYS A 154 18.78 1.22 0.24
N LEU A 155 17.87 1.76 -0.56
CA LEU A 155 16.67 1.05 -0.96
C LEU A 155 17.00 0.06 -2.08
N GLN A 156 16.66 -1.21 -1.87
CA GLN A 156 16.88 -2.25 -2.87
C GLN A 156 15.61 -2.45 -3.70
N ARG A 157 15.69 -2.28 -5.03
CA ARG A 157 14.59 -2.66 -5.93
C ARG A 157 14.48 -4.19 -5.95
N ILE A 158 13.31 -4.71 -5.63
CA ILE A 158 13.03 -6.16 -5.56
C ILE A 158 11.97 -6.62 -6.56
N GLY A 159 11.34 -5.69 -7.29
CA GLY A 159 10.38 -6.06 -8.32
C GLY A 159 9.68 -4.88 -8.97
N ARG A 160 8.63 -5.20 -9.72
CA ARG A 160 7.72 -4.24 -10.36
C ARG A 160 6.28 -4.75 -10.32
N VAL A 161 5.34 -3.81 -10.32
CA VAL A 161 3.91 -4.07 -10.48
C VAL A 161 3.49 -3.57 -11.85
N THR A 162 2.87 -4.45 -12.63
CA THR A 162 2.39 -4.17 -13.98
C THR A 162 0.97 -4.70 -14.11
N THR A 163 0.07 -3.94 -14.74
CA THR A 163 -1.28 -4.41 -15.06
C THR A 163 -1.21 -5.53 -16.09
N THR A 164 -1.99 -6.58 -15.89
CA THR A 164 -2.13 -7.68 -16.87
C THR A 164 -3.52 -7.70 -17.52
N SER A 165 -4.44 -6.89 -17.00
CA SER A 165 -5.79 -6.68 -17.50
C SER A 165 -6.23 -5.24 -17.22
N GLU A 166 -7.39 -4.88 -17.74
CA GLU A 166 -8.09 -3.67 -17.33
C GLU A 166 -8.42 -3.70 -15.84
N MET A 167 -8.38 -2.53 -15.19
CA MET A 167 -8.80 -2.40 -13.79
C MET A 167 -10.33 -2.46 -13.72
N ILE A 168 -10.85 -3.22 -12.75
CA ILE A 168 -12.29 -3.32 -12.48
C ILE A 168 -12.56 -2.96 -11.01
N PRO A 169 -13.72 -2.37 -10.70
CA PRO A 169 -14.08 -2.08 -9.32
C PRO A 169 -14.49 -3.39 -8.64
N SER A 170 -13.91 -3.68 -7.48
CA SER A 170 -14.33 -4.83 -6.67
C SER A 170 -15.62 -4.54 -5.91
N ARG A 171 -16.58 -5.46 -5.96
CA ARG A 171 -17.81 -5.50 -5.15
C ARG A 171 -17.60 -6.43 -3.95
N ARG A 172 -18.52 -6.36 -2.98
CA ARG A 172 -18.45 -7.17 -1.74
C ARG A 172 -18.55 -8.68 -2.00
N ASP A 173 -19.12 -9.07 -3.14
CA ASP A 173 -19.45 -10.43 -3.55
C ASP A 173 -18.52 -11.00 -4.62
N ASP A 174 -17.49 -10.27 -5.05
CA ASP A 174 -16.57 -10.67 -6.14
C ASP A 174 -15.53 -11.73 -5.73
N GLY A 175 -15.72 -12.42 -4.61
CA GLY A 175 -14.80 -13.46 -4.12
C GLY A 175 -13.45 -12.95 -3.60
N LEU A 176 -13.21 -11.64 -3.59
CA LEU A 176 -11.99 -11.01 -3.08
C LEU A 176 -12.14 -10.66 -1.59
N PHE A 177 -11.68 -11.57 -0.73
CA PHE A 177 -11.68 -11.36 0.72
C PHE A 177 -10.30 -10.97 1.24
N PHE A 178 -10.19 -9.82 1.91
CA PHE A 178 -9.01 -9.47 2.71
C PHE A 178 -9.31 -9.82 4.17
N ARG A 179 -8.57 -10.79 4.72
CA ARG A 179 -8.64 -11.09 6.14
C ARG A 179 -7.80 -10.06 6.87
N HIS A 180 -8.41 -9.32 7.79
CA HIS A 180 -7.66 -8.57 8.79
C HIS A 180 -7.06 -9.59 9.77
N GLN A 181 -5.74 -9.54 9.96
CA GLN A 181 -5.05 -10.26 11.03
C GLN A 181 -4.48 -9.22 11.99
N MET A 182 -4.54 -9.53 13.28
CA MET A 182 -3.77 -8.77 14.26
C MET A 182 -2.29 -8.98 13.94
N LYS A 183 -1.49 -7.93 14.14
CA LYS A 183 -0.05 -8.01 13.86
C LYS A 183 0.66 -8.95 14.84
N GLU A 184 0.07 -9.09 16.02
CA GLU A 184 0.57 -9.85 17.16
C GLU A 184 0.29 -11.36 17.05
N GLU A 185 -0.50 -11.80 16.06
CA GLU A 185 -0.77 -13.21 15.71
C GLU A 185 0.17 -13.72 14.60
#